data_AF-A0A2E9Z4W6-F1
#
_entry.id   AF-A0A2E9Z4W6-F1
#
_cell.length_a   1.000
_cell.length_b   1.000
_cell.length_c   1.000
_cell.angle_alpha   90.00
_cell.angle_beta   90.00
_cell.angle_gamma   90.00
#
_symmetry.space_group_name_H-M   'P 1'
#
loop_
_entity.id
_entity.type
_entity.pdbx_description
1 polymer ?
#
loop_
_entity_poly.entity_id
_entity_poly.type
_entity_poly.pdbx_seq_one_letter_code
_entity_poly.pdbx_strand_id
1 'polypeptide(L)'
;MAKKPFINKHGFVEYPFLHDTRKGKNWWFFNLLEDYLKRRARQKHGHEYTRDHMDEDMMQFLAETNLKFYVLIPSGMGMEFKLIGKYETPELIHLEEPVAFITETFGGGKFKCNIYHKGTFAGTENYKAHGDPKWTEIEDDNPIG
;
A
#
# COMPACT_ATOMS: atom_id res chain seq x y z
N MET A 1 -21.17 6.90 -9.49
CA MET A 1 -21.24 5.45 -9.24
C MET A 1 -19.90 4.82 -9.59
N ALA A 2 -19.24 4.14 -8.65
CA ALA A 2 -17.99 3.42 -8.95
C ALA A 2 -18.29 2.25 -9.90
N LYS A 3 -17.51 2.12 -10.98
CA LYS A 3 -17.66 0.99 -11.92
C LYS A 3 -17.27 -0.30 -11.19
N LYS A 4 -17.97 -1.40 -11.50
CA LYS A 4 -17.71 -2.73 -10.90
C LYS A 4 -16.44 -3.36 -11.51
N PRO A 5 -15.71 -4.20 -10.76
CA PRO A 5 -14.60 -4.99 -11.30
C PRO A 5 -15.05 -5.81 -12.51
N PHE A 6 -14.18 -5.93 -13.52
CA PHE A 6 -14.45 -6.69 -14.75
C PHE A 6 -13.26 -7.57 -15.11
N ILE A 7 -13.46 -8.61 -15.92
CA ILE A 7 -12.35 -9.46 -16.36
C ILE A 7 -11.82 -8.90 -17.69
N ASN A 8 -10.52 -8.60 -17.75
CA ASN A 8 -9.90 -8.06 -18.96
C ASN A 8 -9.65 -9.16 -20.01
N LYS A 9 -9.23 -8.75 -21.21
CA LYS A 9 -9.00 -9.65 -22.35
C LYS A 9 -7.94 -10.74 -22.11
N HIS A 10 -7.16 -10.59 -21.03
CA HIS A 10 -6.12 -11.54 -20.61
C HIS A 10 -6.58 -12.44 -19.47
N GLY A 11 -7.85 -12.32 -19.02
CA GLY A 11 -8.41 -13.16 -17.97
C GLY A 11 -8.22 -12.63 -16.55
N PHE A 12 -7.72 -11.42 -16.37
CA PHE A 12 -7.50 -10.82 -15.04
C PHE A 12 -8.69 -10.00 -14.55
N VAL A 13 -9.00 -10.05 -13.25
CA VAL A 13 -9.97 -9.14 -12.62
C VAL A 13 -9.35 -7.75 -12.53
N GLU A 14 -9.84 -6.86 -13.37
CA GLU A 14 -9.46 -5.48 -13.52
C GLU A 14 -10.42 -4.59 -12.73
N TYR A 15 -9.87 -3.85 -11.79
CA TYR A 15 -10.63 -2.91 -11.00
C TYR A 15 -10.64 -1.56 -11.71
N PRO A 16 -11.80 -0.92 -11.94
CA PRO A 16 -11.88 0.34 -12.66
C PRO A 16 -11.11 1.50 -12.04
N PHE A 17 -10.73 1.41 -10.76
CA PHE A 17 -9.84 2.38 -10.13
C PHE A 17 -8.39 2.30 -10.66
N LEU A 18 -7.97 1.18 -11.26
CA LEU A 18 -6.67 1.03 -11.94
C LEU A 18 -6.61 1.82 -13.25
N HIS A 19 -7.79 2.15 -13.82
CA HIS A 19 -7.95 2.91 -15.07
C HIS A 19 -8.52 4.30 -14.86
N ASP A 20 -8.52 4.77 -13.62
CA ASP A 20 -8.97 6.10 -13.30
C ASP A 20 -7.93 7.11 -13.78
N THR A 21 -8.26 7.91 -14.78
CA THR A 21 -7.35 8.93 -15.33
C THR A 21 -7.00 10.02 -14.32
N ARG A 22 -7.76 10.15 -13.21
CA ARG A 22 -7.38 10.97 -12.05
C ARG A 22 -6.21 10.36 -11.27
N LYS A 23 -5.99 9.05 -11.38
CA LYS A 23 -4.83 8.32 -10.86
C LYS A 23 -3.64 8.28 -11.82
N GLY A 24 -3.73 8.92 -13.00
CA GLY A 24 -2.59 9.09 -13.91
C GLY A 24 -1.44 9.91 -13.32
N LYS A 25 -1.65 10.53 -12.14
CA LYS A 25 -0.63 11.19 -11.31
C LYS A 25 -0.45 10.53 -9.92
N ASN A 26 -1.11 9.39 -9.65
CA ASN A 26 -1.13 8.76 -8.33
C ASN A 26 -0.08 7.67 -8.23
N TRP A 27 1.10 8.09 -7.80
CA TRP A 27 2.12 7.20 -7.27
C TRP A 27 1.55 6.37 -6.09
N TRP A 28 1.84 5.07 -6.05
CA TRP A 28 1.15 4.10 -5.19
C TRP A 28 1.26 4.42 -3.69
N PHE A 29 2.36 5.02 -3.25
CA PHE A 29 2.52 5.54 -1.89
C PHE A 29 1.53 6.62 -1.51
N PHE A 30 1.15 7.49 -2.45
CA PHE A 30 0.14 8.51 -2.17
C PHE A 30 -1.20 7.84 -1.85
N ASN A 31 -1.58 6.80 -2.61
CA ASN A 31 -2.84 6.08 -2.35
C ASN A 31 -2.82 5.42 -0.96
N LEU A 32 -1.69 4.84 -0.56
CA LEU A 32 -1.51 4.29 0.80
C LEU A 32 -1.70 5.37 1.88
N LEU A 33 -1.14 6.56 1.68
CA LEU A 33 -1.10 7.63 2.67
C LEU A 33 -2.29 8.59 2.61
N GLU A 34 -3.20 8.47 1.65
CA GLU A 34 -4.21 9.49 1.34
C GLU A 34 -5.04 9.88 2.57
N ASP A 35 -5.57 8.90 3.32
CA ASP A 35 -6.39 9.16 4.49
C ASP A 35 -5.59 9.80 5.64
N TYR A 36 -4.33 9.41 5.78
CA TYR A 36 -3.42 9.99 6.77
C TYR A 36 -3.07 11.44 6.43
N LEU A 37 -2.79 11.72 5.16
CA LEU A 37 -2.55 13.06 4.64
C LEU A 37 -3.78 13.95 4.79
N LYS A 38 -4.98 13.44 4.49
CA LYS A 38 -6.24 14.19 4.71
C LYS A 38 -6.41 14.57 6.17
N ARG A 39 -6.14 13.64 7.08
CA ARG A 39 -6.24 13.89 8.54
C ARG A 39 -5.25 14.96 8.98
N ARG A 40 -3.99 14.87 8.54
CA ARG A 40 -2.94 15.84 8.86
C ARG A 40 -3.22 17.22 8.26
N ALA A 41 -3.61 17.27 7.00
CA ALA A 41 -3.94 18.50 6.30
C ALA A 41 -5.15 19.19 6.95
N ARG A 42 -6.19 18.44 7.33
CA ARG A 42 -7.34 18.98 8.07
C ARG A 42 -6.96 19.50 9.46
N GLN A 43 -6.04 18.84 10.16
CA GLN A 43 -5.54 19.30 11.45
C GLN A 43 -4.75 20.60 11.34
N LYS A 44 -3.96 20.77 10.29
CA LYS A 44 -3.07 21.93 10.09
C LYS A 44 -3.77 23.12 9.43
N HIS A 45 -4.65 22.88 8.46
CA HIS A 45 -5.26 23.91 7.59
C HIS A 45 -6.80 23.99 7.72
N GLY A 46 -7.41 23.21 8.61
CA GLY A 46 -8.86 23.20 8.78
C GLY A 46 -9.60 22.57 7.59
N HIS A 47 -10.83 23.00 7.33
CA HIS A 47 -11.66 22.44 6.24
C HIS A 47 -11.26 22.95 4.84
N GLU A 48 -10.41 23.97 4.77
CA GLU A 48 -9.94 24.59 3.53
C GLU A 48 -8.64 23.96 3.00
N TYR A 49 -8.24 22.80 3.52
CA TYR A 49 -7.04 22.14 3.05
C TYR A 49 -7.16 21.78 1.56
N THR A 50 -6.07 22.00 0.82
CA THR A 50 -5.98 21.70 -0.59
C THR A 50 -5.17 20.42 -0.81
N ARG A 51 -5.17 19.95 -2.06
CA ARG A 51 -4.30 18.86 -2.47
C ARG A 51 -2.82 19.23 -2.32
N ASP A 52 -2.44 20.45 -2.67
CA ASP A 52 -1.05 20.90 -2.59
C ASP A 52 -0.52 20.85 -1.15
N HIS A 53 -1.34 21.20 -0.15
CA HIS A 53 -0.97 21.03 1.26
C HIS A 53 -0.66 19.57 1.63
N MET A 54 -1.38 18.61 1.03
CA MET A 54 -1.12 17.19 1.26
C MET A 54 0.18 16.76 0.57
N ASP A 55 0.43 17.23 -0.65
CA ASP A 55 1.64 16.90 -1.40
C ASP A 55 2.89 17.48 -0.71
N GLU A 56 2.83 18.73 -0.25
CA GLU A 56 3.90 19.37 0.53
C GLU A 56 4.19 18.63 1.84
N ASP A 57 3.15 18.26 2.59
CA ASP A 57 3.30 17.52 3.85
C ASP A 57 3.87 16.12 3.59
N MET A 58 3.40 15.42 2.55
CA MET A 58 3.94 14.12 2.16
C MET A 58 5.44 14.20 1.92
N MET A 59 5.92 15.16 1.12
CA MET A 59 7.34 15.31 0.82
C MET A 59 8.23 15.54 2.05
N GLN A 60 7.67 16.03 3.15
CA GLN A 60 8.41 16.26 4.39
C GLN A 60 8.67 14.99 5.19
N PHE A 61 7.74 14.04 5.22
CA PHE A 61 7.84 12.86 6.09
C PHE A 61 7.98 11.54 5.36
N LEU A 62 7.77 11.51 4.05
CA LEU A 62 7.74 10.27 3.27
C LEU A 62 9.00 9.43 3.44
N ALA A 63 10.19 10.04 3.44
CA ALA A 63 11.46 9.33 3.66
C ALA A 63 11.61 8.75 5.07
N GLU A 64 10.84 9.25 6.04
CA GLU A 64 10.83 8.79 7.45
C GLU A 64 9.82 7.66 7.69
N THR A 65 9.16 7.16 6.63
CA THR A 65 8.17 6.10 6.74
C THR A 65 8.77 4.73 6.46
N ASN A 66 8.19 3.72 7.09
CA ASN A 66 8.53 2.32 6.84
C ASN A 66 7.30 1.52 6.43
N LEU A 67 7.55 0.44 5.71
CA LEU A 67 6.55 -0.46 5.16
C LEU A 67 6.74 -1.85 5.73
N LYS A 68 5.62 -2.50 6.03
CA LYS A 68 5.56 -3.91 6.37
C LYS A 68 4.67 -4.64 5.37
N PHE A 69 5.20 -5.71 4.80
CA PHE A 69 4.47 -6.62 3.93
C PHE A 69 4.06 -7.85 4.71
N TYR A 70 2.77 -8.20 4.59
CA TYR A 70 2.19 -9.39 5.18
C TYR A 70 1.62 -10.29 4.09
N VAL A 71 1.80 -11.60 4.22
CA VAL A 71 0.97 -12.56 3.50
C VAL A 71 -0.29 -12.84 4.32
N LEU A 72 -1.42 -12.95 3.62
CA LEU A 72 -2.74 -13.20 4.17
C LEU A 72 -3.11 -14.65 3.89
N ILE A 73 -3.10 -15.46 4.95
CA ILE A 73 -3.37 -16.90 4.87
C ILE A 73 -4.73 -17.19 5.51
N PRO A 74 -5.65 -17.89 4.83
CA PRO A 74 -6.87 -18.37 5.47
C PRO A 74 -6.54 -19.29 6.64
N SER A 75 -7.08 -19.01 7.82
CA SER A 75 -6.87 -19.81 9.03
C SER A 75 -8.19 -19.97 9.78
N GLY A 76 -8.76 -21.18 9.70
CA GLY A 76 -10.11 -21.47 10.21
C GLY A 76 -11.17 -20.55 9.61
N MET A 77 -11.88 -19.81 10.47
CA MET A 77 -12.90 -18.82 10.08
C MET A 77 -12.33 -17.41 9.80
N GLY A 78 -11.01 -17.23 9.92
CA GLY A 78 -10.35 -15.94 9.85
C GLY A 78 -9.18 -15.90 8.86
N MET A 79 -8.37 -14.85 9.02
CA MET A 79 -7.14 -14.63 8.25
C MET A 79 -5.98 -14.47 9.22
N GLU A 80 -4.91 -15.19 8.98
CA GLU A 80 -3.62 -15.00 9.63
C GLU A 80 -2.76 -14.06 8.78
N PHE A 81 -2.09 -13.12 9.44
CA PHE A 81 -1.18 -12.18 8.82
C PHE A 81 0.23 -12.55 9.23
N LYS A 82 1.01 -13.09 8.29
CA LYS A 82 2.42 -13.40 8.53
C LYS A 82 3.28 -12.30 7.93
N LEU A 83 4.16 -11.72 8.73
CA LEU A 83 5.12 -10.72 8.25
C LEU A 83 6.13 -11.40 7.33
N ILE A 84 6.36 -10.84 6.15
CA ILE A 84 7.24 -11.41 5.12
C ILE A 84 8.28 -10.41 4.59
N GLY A 85 8.16 -9.13 4.95
CA GLY A 85 9.09 -8.10 4.51
C GLY A 85 8.95 -6.80 5.29
N LYS A 86 10.08 -6.13 5.48
CA LYS A 86 10.22 -4.82 6.10
C LYS A 86 11.08 -3.96 5.19
N TYR A 87 10.64 -2.73 4.93
CA TYR A 87 11.35 -1.81 4.07
C TYR A 87 11.21 -0.38 4.59
N GLU A 88 12.21 0.44 4.35
CA GLU A 88 12.07 1.89 4.43
C GLU A 88 11.55 2.42 3.08
N THR A 89 10.82 3.53 3.12
CA THR A 89 10.28 4.14 1.89
C THR A 89 11.33 4.46 0.84
N PRO A 90 12.54 4.98 1.16
CA PRO A 90 13.59 5.19 0.17
C PRO A 90 13.99 3.93 -0.62
N GLU A 91 13.79 2.73 -0.07
CA GLU A 91 14.08 1.48 -0.76
C GLU A 91 13.05 1.18 -1.85
N LEU A 92 11.79 1.57 -1.67
CA LEU A 92 10.68 1.20 -2.56
C LEU A 92 10.09 2.39 -3.32
N ILE A 93 10.56 3.61 -3.06
CA ILE A 93 9.99 4.84 -3.62
C ILE A 93 10.01 4.89 -5.14
N HIS A 94 11.04 4.28 -5.72
CA HIS A 94 11.27 4.20 -7.16
C HIS A 94 10.32 3.23 -7.88
N LEU A 95 9.58 2.39 -7.14
CA LEU A 95 8.62 1.47 -7.76
C LEU A 95 7.44 2.27 -8.33
N GLU A 96 7.19 2.08 -9.63
CA GLU A 96 5.99 2.62 -10.29
C GLU A 96 4.77 1.75 -9.97
N GLU A 97 4.95 0.42 -10.01
CA GLU A 97 3.91 -0.57 -9.72
C GLU A 97 4.38 -1.57 -8.65
N PRO A 98 3.75 -1.60 -7.46
CA PRO A 98 4.16 -2.49 -6.37
C PRO A 98 3.84 -3.97 -6.66
N VAL A 99 2.88 -4.28 -7.53
CA VAL A 99 2.45 -5.66 -7.81
C VAL A 99 3.56 -6.46 -8.49
N ALA A 100 4.31 -5.85 -9.41
CA ALA A 100 5.45 -6.50 -10.07
C ALA A 100 6.51 -6.91 -9.04
N PHE A 101 6.92 -5.96 -8.20
CA PHE A 101 7.86 -6.21 -7.09
C PHE A 101 7.37 -7.32 -6.15
N ILE A 102 6.10 -7.28 -5.73
CA ILE A 102 5.50 -8.30 -4.85
C ILE A 102 5.54 -9.68 -5.53
N THR A 103 5.19 -9.76 -6.81
CA THR A 103 5.16 -11.02 -7.55
C THR A 103 6.56 -11.62 -7.71
N GLU A 104 7.54 -10.78 -8.01
CA GLU A 104 8.94 -11.20 -8.17
C GLU A 104 9.53 -11.68 -6.84
N THR A 105 9.33 -10.90 -5.78
CA THR A 105 9.93 -11.08 -4.45
C THR A 105 9.23 -12.18 -3.64
N PHE A 106 7.90 -12.17 -3.59
CA PHE A 106 7.10 -13.02 -2.70
C PHE A 106 6.33 -14.13 -3.42
N GLY A 107 6.30 -14.11 -4.76
CA GLY A 107 5.53 -15.06 -5.55
C GLY A 107 4.02 -14.85 -5.45
N GLY A 108 3.25 -15.91 -5.67
CA GLY A 108 1.79 -15.84 -5.62
C GLY A 108 1.22 -15.78 -4.20
N GLY A 109 0.12 -15.05 -4.05
CA GLY A 109 -0.54 -14.90 -2.75
C GLY A 109 -1.46 -13.69 -2.66
N LYS A 110 -2.09 -13.55 -1.48
CA LYS A 110 -2.76 -12.32 -1.06
C LYS A 110 -1.83 -11.62 -0.09
N PHE A 111 -1.60 -10.33 -0.31
CA PHE A 111 -0.66 -9.55 0.47
C PHE A 111 -1.32 -8.28 0.98
N LYS A 112 -0.77 -7.76 2.07
CA LYS A 112 -1.10 -6.44 2.60
C LYS A 112 0.18 -5.69 2.85
N CYS A 113 0.25 -4.47 2.34
CA CYS A 113 1.28 -3.52 2.69
C CYS A 113 0.70 -2.54 3.71
N ASN A 114 1.39 -2.35 4.83
CA ASN A 114 1.10 -1.29 5.78
C ASN A 114 2.24 -0.29 5.75
N ILE A 115 1.92 1.00 5.83
CA ILE A 115 2.90 2.07 6.00
C ILE A 115 2.76 2.68 7.39
N TYR A 116 3.89 2.93 8.03
CA TYR A 116 3.98 3.55 9.35
C TYR A 116 4.84 4.80 9.24
N HIS A 117 4.45 5.82 10.00
CA HIS A 117 5.21 7.05 10.18
C HIS A 117 5.44 7.25 11.68
N LYS A 118 6.70 7.21 12.13
CA LYS A 118 7.09 7.34 13.55
C LYS A 118 6.33 6.37 14.46
N GLY A 119 6.29 5.09 14.09
CA GLY A 119 5.58 4.05 14.83
C GLY A 119 4.04 4.17 14.78
N THR A 120 3.49 5.10 14.01
CA THR A 120 2.03 5.25 13.88
C THR A 120 1.58 4.72 12.54
N PHE A 121 0.55 3.88 12.55
CA PHE A 121 -0.10 3.42 11.32
C PHE A 121 -0.59 4.60 10.48
N ALA A 122 -0.09 4.69 9.25
CA ALA A 122 -0.37 5.76 8.32
C ALA A 122 -1.18 5.30 7.11
N GLY A 123 -1.19 4.01 6.77
CA GLY A 123 -1.89 3.57 5.57
C GLY A 123 -1.80 2.08 5.30
N THR A 124 -2.68 1.58 4.44
CA THR A 124 -2.65 0.18 4.00
C THR A 124 -3.25 0.00 2.62
N GLU A 125 -2.73 -0.98 1.88
CA GLU A 125 -3.28 -1.44 0.60
C GLU A 125 -3.14 -2.96 0.53
N ASN A 126 -4.13 -3.62 -0.08
CA ASN A 126 -4.08 -5.07 -0.30
C ASN A 126 -3.70 -5.35 -1.75
N TYR A 127 -2.85 -6.35 -1.94
CA TYR A 127 -2.40 -6.79 -3.25
C TYR A 127 -2.70 -8.27 -3.45
N LYS A 128 -2.78 -8.67 -4.72
CA LYS A 128 -2.90 -10.07 -5.11
C LYS A 128 -1.90 -10.32 -6.23
N ALA A 129 -1.04 -11.31 -6.05
CA ALA A 129 -0.13 -11.80 -7.07
C ALA A 129 -0.47 -13.25 -7.43
N HIS A 130 -0.16 -13.62 -8.67
CA HIS A 130 -0.39 -14.97 -9.20
C HIS A 130 0.92 -15.77 -9.24
N GLY A 131 0.81 -17.10 -9.26
CA GLY A 131 1.94 -18.03 -9.30
C GLY A 131 2.10 -18.80 -7.99
N ASP A 132 3.22 -19.49 -7.86
CA ASP A 132 3.56 -20.24 -6.65
C ASP A 132 4.11 -19.29 -5.56
N PRO A 133 3.79 -19.55 -4.28
CA PRO A 133 4.30 -18.75 -3.18
C PRO A 133 5.82 -18.91 -3.05
N LYS A 134 6.53 -17.80 -2.84
CA LYS A 134 7.98 -17.75 -2.55
C LYS A 134 8.28 -17.12 -1.18
N TRP A 135 7.28 -16.53 -0.54
CA TRP A 135 7.44 -15.82 0.72
C TRP A 135 7.85 -16.77 1.86
N THR A 136 8.58 -16.21 2.82
CA THR A 136 8.94 -16.85 4.08
C THR A 136 8.61 -15.89 5.21
N GLU A 137 8.09 -16.41 6.31
CA GLU A 137 7.79 -15.60 7.50
C GLU A 137 9.09 -15.08 8.12
N ILE A 138 9.07 -13.82 8.56
CA ILE A 138 10.19 -13.17 9.25
C ILE A 138 9.76 -12.70 10.64
N GLU A 139 10.71 -12.56 11.55
CA GLU A 139 10.44 -12.08 12.92
C GLU A 139 10.04 -10.59 12.94
N ASP A 140 9.12 -10.24 13.85
CA ASP A 140 8.73 -8.85 14.10
C ASP A 140 9.45 -8.25 15.31
N ASP A 141 10.71 -7.87 15.12
CA ASP A 141 11.55 -7.20 16.13
C ASP A 141 11.11 -5.77 16.52
N ASN A 142 10.22 -5.13 15.74
CA ASN A 142 9.63 -3.83 16.06
C ASN A 142 8.15 -3.78 15.62
N PRO A 143 7.19 -4.22 16.44
CA PRO A 143 5.79 -4.36 16.05
C PRO A 143 5.08 -3.03 15.74
N ILE A 144 5.65 -1.90 16.18
CA ILE A 144 5.03 -0.57 16.12
C ILE A 144 5.41 0.15 14.81
N GLY A 145 6.47 -0.28 14.14
CA GLY A 145 7.07 0.39 12.98
C GLY A 145 8.33 1.13 13.37
#